data_AF-A0A9Q1CQN7-F1
#
_entry.id   AF-A0A9Q1CQN7-F1
#
_cell.length_a   1.000
_cell.length_b   1.000
_cell.length_c   1.000
_cell.angle_alpha   90.00
_cell.angle_beta   90.00
_cell.angle_gamma   90.00
#
_symmetry.space_group_name_H-M   'P 1'
#
loop_
_entity.id
_entity.type
_entity.pdbx_description
1 polymer ?
#
loop_
_entity_poly.entity_id
_entity_poly.type
_entity_poly.pdbx_seq_one_letter_code
_entity_poly.pdbx_strand_id
1 'polypeptide(L)' 'MFTRRKAKQDLKGPEHWLTKNKDPPGTIIQEVSSETGLGVFTTKSFSKGEFILEYAGELKDASQTADSEQTYIYYFKHNG' A
#
# COMPACT_ATOMS: atom_id res chain seq x y z
N MET A 1 -27.34 21.08 -16.92
CA MET A 1 -27.67 19.91 -16.08
C MET A 1 -26.38 19.45 -15.42
N PHE A 2 -26.17 19.73 -14.13
CA PHE A 2 -24.97 19.27 -13.43
C PHE A 2 -25.23 17.87 -12.86
N THR A 3 -24.49 16.88 -13.35
CA THR A 3 -24.58 15.50 -12.89
C THR A 3 -24.15 15.44 -11.43
N ARG A 4 -25.08 15.04 -10.56
CA ARG A 4 -24.86 14.82 -9.12
C ARG A 4 -23.68 13.87 -8.95
N ARG A 5 -22.54 14.35 -8.42
CA ARG A 5 -21.42 13.47 -8.02
C ARG A 5 -22.00 12.43 -7.05
N LYS A 6 -21.87 11.14 -7.38
CA LYS A 6 -22.26 10.04 -6.49
C LYS A 6 -21.61 10.27 -5.13
N ALA A 7 -22.38 10.04 -4.07
CA ALA A 7 -21.94 10.16 -2.69
C ALA A 7 -20.58 9.48 -2.51
N LYS A 8 -19.67 10.17 -1.82
CA LYS A 8 -18.38 9.63 -1.38
C LYS A 8 -18.72 8.36 -0.60
N GLN A 9 -18.44 7.19 -1.19
CA GLN A 9 -18.54 5.93 -0.47
C GLN A 9 -17.70 6.12 0.80
N ASP A 10 -18.22 5.75 1.98
CA ASP A 10 -17.51 5.85 3.25
C ASP A 10 -16.29 4.92 3.22
N LEU A 11 -15.25 5.36 2.52
CA LEU A 11 -13.98 4.69 2.42
C LEU A 11 -13.30 4.88 3.77
N LYS A 12 -13.15 3.76 4.48
CA LYS A 12 -12.37 3.72 5.70
C LYS A 12 -10.95 4.16 5.35
N GLY A 13 -10.40 5.12 6.10
CA GLY A 13 -9.05 5.60 5.87
C GLY A 13 -7.99 4.55 6.20
N PRO A 14 -6.72 4.82 5.87
CA PRO A 14 -5.60 3.92 6.15
C PRO A 14 -5.58 3.43 7.60
N GLU A 15 -5.89 4.31 8.56
CA GLU A 15 -5.86 4.04 10.00
C GLU A 15 -6.72 2.83 10.41
N HIS A 16 -7.85 2.60 9.73
CA HIS A 16 -8.72 1.45 10.00
C HIS A 16 -8.04 0.11 9.72
N TRP A 17 -7.18 0.09 8.72
CA TRP A 17 -6.54 -1.10 8.18
C TRP A 17 -5.21 -1.36 8.89
N LEU A 18 -4.43 -0.30 9.10
CA LEU A 18 -3.18 -0.32 9.87
C LEU A 18 -3.40 -0.82 11.30
N THR A 19 -4.41 -0.31 12.01
CA THR A 19 -4.73 -0.76 13.38
C THR A 19 -5.14 -2.23 13.47
N LYS A 20 -5.54 -2.84 12.36
CA LYS A 20 -5.92 -4.25 12.27
C LYS A 20 -4.83 -5.14 11.71
N ASN A 21 -3.69 -4.55 11.30
CA ASN A 21 -2.61 -5.22 10.59
C ASN A 21 -3.14 -6.03 9.39
N LYS A 22 -4.00 -5.39 8.59
CA LYS A 22 -4.66 -6.01 7.43
C LYS A 22 -4.80 -5.01 6.30
N ASP A 23 -4.68 -5.49 5.07
CA ASP A 23 -4.95 -4.69 3.88
C ASP A 23 -6.45 -4.62 3.54
N PRO A 24 -6.90 -3.53 2.91
CA PRO A 24 -8.19 -3.47 2.22
C PRO A 24 -8.34 -4.60 1.20
N PRO A 25 -9.55 -5.14 1.00
CA PRO A 25 -9.81 -6.05 -0.11
C PRO A 25 -9.64 -5.31 -1.44
N GLY A 26 -9.16 -6.02 -2.46
CA GLY A 26 -9.00 -5.47 -3.80
C GLY A 26 -7.68 -5.83 -4.47
N THR A 27 -6.82 -6.58 -3.79
CA THR A 27 -5.58 -7.11 -4.33
C THR A 27 -5.51 -8.63 -4.17
N ILE A 28 -4.78 -9.28 -5.07
CA ILE A 28 -4.43 -10.70 -5.01
C ILE A 28 -2.99 -10.90 -5.46
N ILE A 29 -2.35 -11.95 -4.95
CA ILE A 29 -1.00 -12.35 -5.36
C ILE A 29 -1.13 -13.38 -6.48
N GLN A 30 -0.45 -13.14 -7.61
CA GLN A 30 -0.38 -14.06 -8.75
C GLN A 30 1.03 -14.08 -9.33
N GLU A 31 1.38 -15.15 -10.03
CA GLU A 31 2.63 -15.21 -10.78
C GLU A 31 2.61 -14.23 -11.96
N VAL A 32 3.67 -13.44 -12.09
CA VAL A 32 3.88 -12.52 -13.22
C VAL A 32 4.57 -13.27 -14.36
N SER A 33 5.69 -13.93 -14.05
CA SER A 33 6.42 -14.83 -14.95
C SER A 33 7.40 -15.69 -14.14
N SER A 34 7.98 -16.71 -14.77
CA SER A 34 9.02 -17.56 -14.18
C SER A 34 10.25 -16.80 -13.73
N GLU A 35 10.58 -15.67 -14.38
CA GLU A 35 11.77 -14.86 -14.11
C GLU A 35 11.51 -13.80 -13.03
N THR A 36 10.27 -13.29 -12.95
CA THR A 36 9.90 -12.19 -12.05
C THR A 36 9.30 -12.71 -10.73
N GLY A 37 8.71 -13.90 -10.75
CA GLY A 37 8.01 -14.49 -9.62
C GLY A 37 6.63 -13.90 -9.39
N LEU A 38 6.28 -13.67 -8.12
CA LEU A 38 4.94 -13.23 -7.71
C LEU A 38 4.79 -11.70 -7.78
N GLY A 39 3.60 -11.27 -8.18
CA GLY A 39 3.19 -9.87 -8.20
C GLY A 39 1.83 -9.65 -7.55
N VAL A 40 1.53 -8.38 -7.28
CA VAL A 40 0.26 -7.95 -6.69
C VAL A 40 -0.62 -7.38 -7.80
N PHE A 41 -1.81 -7.96 -7.97
CA PHE A 41 -2.78 -7.59 -8.99
C PHE A 41 -4.05 -7.05 -8.36
N THR A 42 -4.71 -6.10 -9.02
CA THR A 42 -5.98 -5.54 -8.54
C THR A 42 -7.17 -6.40 -8.96
N THR A 43 -8.09 -6.71 -8.05
CA THR A 43 -9.38 -7.38 -8.34
C THR A 43 -10.54 -6.41 -8.51
N LYS A 44 -10.31 -5.13 -8.24
CA LYS A 44 -11.27 -4.04 -8.41
C LYS A 44 -10.57 -2.77 -8.91
N SER A 45 -11.35 -1.82 -9.41
CA SER A 45 -10.84 -0.47 -9.69
C SER A 45 -10.59 0.30 -8.40
N PHE A 46 -9.48 1.04 -8.35
CA PHE A 46 -9.16 1.97 -7.27
C PHE A 46 -9.32 3.41 -7.75
N SER A 47 -9.78 4.28 -6.85
CA SER A 47 -9.86 5.73 -7.11
C SER A 47 -8.62 6.46 -6.63
N LYS A 48 -8.32 7.63 -7.22
CA LYS A 48 -7.22 8.48 -6.76
C LYS A 48 -7.41 8.84 -5.28
N GLY A 49 -6.38 8.58 -4.46
CA GLY A 49 -6.38 8.83 -3.02
C GLY A 49 -7.00 7.71 -2.18
N GLU A 50 -7.42 6.61 -2.80
CA GLU A 50 -7.85 5.41 -2.08
C GLU A 50 -6.62 4.65 -1.53
N PHE A 51 -6.73 4.20 -0.28
CA PHE A 51 -5.73 3.34 0.34
C PHE A 51 -5.80 1.93 -0.24
N ILE A 52 -4.64 1.38 -0.64
CA ILE A 52 -4.56 0.08 -1.32
C ILE A 52 -4.05 -0.99 -0.37
N LEU A 53 -2.85 -0.81 0.17
CA LEU A 53 -2.17 -1.72 1.09
C LEU A 53 -1.06 -1.00 1.85
N GLU A 54 -0.57 -1.62 2.92
CA GLU A 54 0.64 -1.22 3.63
C GLU A 54 1.85 -2.01 3.12
N TYR A 55 2.99 -1.32 2.90
CA TYR A 55 4.26 -2.02 2.76
C TYR A 55 4.82 -2.31 4.15
N ALA A 56 4.35 -3.42 4.75
CA ALA A 56 4.74 -3.80 6.09
C ALA A 56 6.21 -4.22 6.15
N GLY A 57 6.96 -3.69 7.11
CA GLY A 57 8.36 -3.98 7.31
C GLY A 57 8.90 -3.35 8.59
N GLU A 58 10.18 -3.63 8.88
CA GLU A 58 10.87 -3.00 9.99
C GLU A 58 11.36 -1.61 9.57
N LEU A 59 10.92 -0.56 10.28
CA LEU A 59 11.47 0.77 10.10
C LEU A 59 12.82 0.86 10.83
N LYS A 60 13.90 0.91 10.06
CA LYS A 60 15.27 1.08 10.55
C LYS A 60 15.80 2.46 10.23
N ASP A 61 16.66 2.96 11.11
CA ASP A 61 17.45 4.16 10.81
C ASP A 61 18.45 3.87 9.69
N ALA A 62 18.66 4.86 8.82
CA ALA A 62 19.57 4.74 7.68
C ALA A 62 21.02 4.42 8.09
N SER A 63 21.44 4.84 9.30
CA SER A 63 22.75 4.51 9.85
C SER A 63 22.90 3.03 10.22
N GLN A 64 21.80 2.32 10.44
CA GLN A 64 21.78 0.90 10.79
C GLN A 64 21.73 -0.04 9.57
N THR A 65 21.59 0.51 8.36
CA THR A 65 21.47 -0.25 7.11
C THR A 65 22.78 -0.39 6.32
N ALA A 66 23.92 0.08 6.87
CA ALA A 66 25.20 0.10 6.16
C ALA A 66 25.75 -1.28 5.74
N ASP A 67 25.32 -2.36 6.41
CA ASP A 67 25.75 -3.75 6.14
C ASP A 67 24.64 -4.64 5.56
N SER A 68 23.47 -4.09 5.26
CA SER A 68 22.37 -4.83 4.64
C SER A 68 22.33 -4.58 3.14
N GLU A 69 22.06 -5.60 2.33
CA GLU A 69 21.70 -5.49 0.90
C GLU A 69 20.35 -4.78 0.69
N GLN A 70 20.11 -3.68 1.41
CA GLN A 70 18.87 -2.92 1.39
C GLN A 70 18.79 -2.17 0.06
N THR A 71 18.11 -2.77 -0.91
CA THR A 71 17.99 -2.24 -2.27
C THR A 71 17.18 -0.93 -2.34
N TYR A 72 16.34 -0.66 -1.32
CA TYR A 72 15.41 0.47 -1.33
C TYR A 72 15.46 1.25 -0.01
N ILE A 73 15.83 2.53 -0.10
CA ILE A 73 15.79 3.52 0.99
C ILE A 73 14.63 4.48 0.71
N TYR A 74 13.67 4.55 1.64
CA TYR A 74 12.52 5.43 1.54
C TYR A 74 12.68 6.64 2.46
N TYR A 75 12.57 7.84 1.89
CA TYR A 75 12.60 9.09 2.67
C TYR A 75 11.16 9.55 2.92
N PHE A 76 10.76 9.57 4.18
CA PHE A 76 9.45 10.07 4.59
C PHE A 76 9.54 10.81 5.92
N LYS A 77 8.60 11.73 6.15
CA LYS A 77 8.47 12.45 7.41
C LYS A 77 7.36 11.80 8.22
N HIS A 78 7.71 11.14 9.31
CA HIS A 78 6.76 10.71 10.33
C HIS A 78 6.61 11.83 11.36
N ASN A 79 5.43 12.44 11.45
CA ASN A 79 5.10 13.29 12.59
C ASN A 79 4.67 12.33 13.70
N GLY A 80 5.50 12.19 14.73
CA GLY A 80 5.19 11.37 15.91
C GLY A 80 3.85 11.74 16.55
#